data_AF-A0A9P5G5Q6-F1
#
_entry.id   AF-A0A9P5G5Q6-F1
#
_cell.length_a   1.000
_cell.length_b   1.000
_cell.length_c   1.000
_cell.angle_alpha   90.00
_cell.angle_beta   90.00
_cell.angle_gamma   90.00
#
_symmetry.space_group_name_H-M   'P 1'
#
loop_
_entity.id
_entity.type
_entity.pdbx_description
1 polymer ?
#
loop_
_entity_poly.entity_id
_entity_poly.type
_entity_poly.pdbx_seq_one_letter_code
_entity_poly.pdbx_strand_id
1 'polypeptide(L)'
;MDSLYDEDDSYKDDGTILTKVDYNTAMSRLKDYPRIDEELEVLIVQFDRKHRHVKNLMKYLRENIEKIQNHFDANSSFAHAWSTWGADDNKRSKVYKKFALFSLPFTTSSSASVSTNKLLDQIEDNVLSPLQKMYEYYHQASNTILLHDRTHVAYQRYTEWRVVAEGSHDQPELPAEVLADADAFMLSHNLLKIELPELFSSTERVIDASLVRFISIQRDWFRIAVDSTSNVFGLTLDDIRTTTSDPIVSTFERHQSRVARAVVDEKLRISNLKTTHSHDGEKSPVDICFVTIIVIICIAGQRIH
;
A
#
# COMPACT_ATOMS: atom_id res chain seq x y z
N MET A 1 32.58 -17.20 1.83
CA MET A 1 32.04 -15.94 1.26
C MET A 1 30.54 -16.08 1.21
N ASP A 2 29.87 -16.36 2.32
CA ASP A 2 29.74 -15.67 3.61
C ASP A 2 28.33 -15.10 3.62
N SER A 3 27.48 -15.86 4.30
CA SER A 3 26.09 -15.57 4.56
C SER A 3 25.98 -14.48 5.62
N LEU A 4 25.02 -13.59 5.43
CA LEU A 4 24.58 -12.66 6.46
C LEU A 4 23.08 -12.41 6.28
N TYR A 5 22.32 -13.45 6.59
CA TYR A 5 21.04 -13.31 7.26
C TYR A 5 21.26 -13.82 8.67
N ASP A 6 20.99 -12.97 9.66
CA ASP A 6 20.38 -13.29 10.96
C ASP A 6 20.59 -12.09 11.87
N GLU A 7 19.67 -11.11 11.81
CA GLU A 7 19.39 -10.26 12.97
C GLU A 7 17.89 -10.39 13.28
N ASP A 8 17.67 -11.25 14.25
CA ASP A 8 16.44 -11.62 14.91
C ASP A 8 16.12 -10.51 15.92
N ASP A 9 15.44 -9.44 15.49
CA ASP A 9 14.95 -8.38 16.39
C ASP A 9 13.66 -8.83 17.09
N SER A 10 13.81 -9.85 17.94
CA SER A 10 12.88 -10.15 19.03
C SER A 10 13.02 -9.05 20.07
N TYR A 11 12.29 -7.94 19.88
CA TYR A 11 12.15 -6.96 20.94
C TYR A 11 11.27 -7.56 22.03
N LYS A 12 11.90 -7.89 23.16
CA LYS A 12 11.21 -8.23 24.40
C LYS A 12 10.52 -6.96 24.87
N ASP A 13 9.20 -7.04 25.01
CA ASP A 13 8.39 -6.12 25.81
C ASP A 13 8.86 -6.26 27.27
N ASP A 14 9.92 -5.53 27.64
CA ASP A 14 10.21 -5.30 29.04
C ASP A 14 9.26 -4.18 29.48
N GLY A 15 8.31 -4.53 30.35
CA GLY A 15 7.31 -3.63 30.93
C GLY A 15 7.96 -2.55 31.81
N THR A 16 8.83 -1.73 31.22
CA THR A 16 9.48 -0.60 31.83
C THR A 16 8.45 0.50 31.84
N ILE A 17 7.81 0.63 33.01
CA ILE A 17 6.93 1.71 33.40
C ILE A 17 7.55 3.02 32.89
N LEU A 18 6.91 3.62 31.86
CA LEU A 18 7.10 5.01 31.47
C LEU A 18 6.95 5.85 32.74
N THR A 19 8.06 6.17 33.39
CA THR A 19 8.07 7.14 34.48
C THR A 19 7.69 8.45 33.83
N LYS A 20 6.43 8.87 34.03
CA LYS A 20 5.91 10.17 33.65
C LYS A 20 6.93 11.23 34.07
N VAL A 21 7.75 11.70 33.12
CA VAL A 21 8.44 12.96 33.27
C VAL A 21 7.32 13.97 33.42
N ASP A 22 7.25 14.61 34.58
CA ASP A 22 6.23 15.59 34.90
C ASP A 22 6.19 16.62 33.76
N TYR A 23 5.03 16.83 33.12
CA TYR A 23 4.85 17.68 31.94
C TYR A 23 5.50 19.08 32.14
N ASN A 24 5.45 19.57 33.38
CA ASN A 24 6.07 20.82 33.78
C ASN A 24 7.60 20.80 33.72
N THR A 25 8.23 19.64 33.95
CA THR A 25 9.68 19.44 33.85
C THR A 25 10.13 19.40 32.40
N ALA A 26 9.43 18.69 31.51
CA ALA A 26 9.75 18.66 30.07
C ALA A 26 9.58 20.05 29.43
N MET A 27 8.46 20.72 29.72
CA MET A 27 8.17 22.08 29.25
C MET A 27 9.23 23.09 29.74
N SER A 28 9.73 22.94 30.97
CA SER A 28 10.79 23.81 31.52
C SER A 28 12.17 23.63 30.86
N ARG A 29 12.38 22.48 30.21
CA ARG A 29 13.64 22.12 29.54
C ARG A 29 13.63 22.38 28.04
N LEU A 30 12.48 22.77 27.46
CA LEU A 30 12.39 23.14 26.03
C LEU A 30 13.34 24.28 25.65
N LYS A 31 13.74 25.11 26.61
CA LYS A 31 14.78 26.13 26.42
C LYS A 31 16.15 25.55 26.04
N ASP A 32 16.43 24.28 26.38
CA ASP A 32 17.72 23.67 26.15
C ASP A 32 17.78 22.97 24.78
N TYR A 33 16.71 22.24 24.41
CA TYR A 33 16.61 21.50 23.14
C TYR A 33 15.16 21.42 22.64
N PRO A 34 14.89 21.50 21.32
CA PRO A 34 13.52 21.50 20.78
C PRO A 34 12.86 20.12 20.87
N ARG A 35 13.67 19.05 20.86
CA ARG A 35 13.24 17.63 20.87
C ARG A 35 13.34 16.98 22.25
N ILE A 36 13.36 17.79 23.31
CA ILE A 36 13.44 17.29 24.69
C ILE A 36 12.10 16.78 25.20
N ASP A 37 11.00 17.16 24.55
CA ASP A 37 9.69 16.56 24.77
C ASP A 37 9.66 15.18 24.08
N GLU A 38 9.90 14.14 24.87
CA GLU A 38 9.90 12.74 24.42
C GLU A 38 8.57 12.34 23.75
N GLU A 39 7.45 12.90 24.21
CA GLU A 39 6.13 12.61 23.62
C GLU A 39 6.05 13.14 22.18
N LEU A 40 6.46 14.39 21.98
CA LEU A 40 6.48 15.00 20.65
C LEU A 40 7.51 14.31 19.73
N GLU A 41 8.68 13.95 20.26
CA GLU A 41 9.71 13.26 19.47
C GLU A 41 9.22 11.89 18.98
N VAL A 42 8.54 11.13 19.83
CA VAL A 42 7.90 9.86 19.42
C VAL A 42 6.88 10.10 18.30
N LEU A 43 6.07 11.16 18.39
CA LEU A 43 5.10 11.51 17.35
C LEU A 43 5.80 11.87 16.03
N ILE A 44 6.90 12.64 16.06
CA ILE A 44 7.66 13.01 14.86
C ILE A 44 8.28 11.76 14.20
N VAL A 45 8.84 10.83 14.98
CA VAL A 45 9.37 9.57 14.44
C VAL A 45 8.26 8.72 13.81
N GLN A 46 7.08 8.67 14.42
CA GLN A 46 5.91 7.99 13.86
C GLN A 46 5.43 8.66 12.56
N PHE A 47 5.45 9.99 12.51
CA PHE A 47 5.11 10.77 11.32
C PHE A 47 5.97 10.36 10.13
N ASP A 48 7.30 10.32 10.27
CA ASP A 48 8.21 9.94 9.18
C ASP A 48 8.00 8.52 8.67
N ARG A 49 7.63 7.59 9.57
CA ARG A 49 7.30 6.20 9.21
C ARG A 49 5.99 6.15 8.43
N LYS A 50 4.92 6.73 8.96
CA LYS A 50 3.58 6.71 8.34
C LYS A 50 3.57 7.46 7.00
N HIS A 51 4.25 8.59 6.90
CA HIS A 51 4.43 9.35 5.65
C HIS A 51 5.05 8.48 4.54
N ARG A 52 6.14 7.77 4.85
CA ARG A 52 6.78 6.83 3.91
C ARG A 52 5.87 5.66 3.56
N HIS A 53 5.12 5.12 4.52
CA HIS A 53 4.19 4.01 4.29
C HIS A 53 3.08 4.40 3.31
N VAL A 54 2.47 5.57 3.46
CA VAL A 54 1.44 6.06 2.52
C VAL A 54 2.00 6.18 1.10
N LYS A 55 3.19 6.80 0.96
CA LYS A 55 3.87 6.92 -0.34
C LYS A 55 4.13 5.57 -1.00
N ASN A 56 4.67 4.64 -0.22
CA ASN A 56 5.00 3.29 -0.70
C ASN A 56 3.74 2.51 -1.06
N LEU A 57 2.67 2.62 -0.26
CA LEU A 57 1.38 2.00 -0.56
C LEU A 57 0.87 2.46 -1.94
N MET A 58 0.83 3.77 -2.20
CA MET A 58 0.38 4.31 -3.48
C MET A 58 1.23 3.78 -4.64
N LYS A 59 2.56 3.71 -4.45
CA LYS A 59 3.48 3.13 -5.44
C LYS A 59 3.16 1.65 -5.71
N TYR A 60 3.01 0.83 -4.67
CA TYR A 60 2.75 -0.59 -4.82
C TYR A 60 1.38 -0.88 -5.45
N LEU A 61 0.36 -0.07 -5.15
CA LEU A 61 -0.95 -0.19 -5.80
C LEU A 61 -0.86 0.11 -7.31
N ARG A 62 -0.10 1.13 -7.71
CA ARG A 62 0.15 1.42 -9.15
C ARG A 62 0.91 0.30 -9.84
N GLU A 63 2.02 -0.15 -9.24
CA GLU A 63 2.83 -1.26 -9.77
C GLU A 63 2.01 -2.56 -9.91
N ASN A 64 1.06 -2.80 -9.00
CA ASN A 64 0.16 -3.95 -9.10
C ASN A 64 -0.72 -3.87 -10.36
N ILE A 65 -1.31 -2.71 -10.64
CA ILE A 65 -2.16 -2.53 -11.83
C ILE A 65 -1.35 -2.57 -13.12
N GLU A 66 -0.15 -2.00 -13.13
CA GLU A 66 0.76 -2.08 -14.26
C GLU A 66 1.12 -3.54 -14.58
N LYS A 67 1.36 -4.37 -13.57
CA LYS A 67 1.57 -5.81 -13.77
C LYS A 67 0.35 -6.50 -14.38
N ILE A 68 -0.86 -6.18 -13.91
CA ILE A 68 -2.11 -6.72 -14.49
C ILE A 68 -2.22 -6.31 -15.97
N GLN A 69 -2.02 -5.04 -16.28
CA GLN A 69 -2.00 -4.51 -17.66
C GLN A 69 -1.04 -5.29 -18.55
N ASN A 70 0.22 -5.39 -18.12
CA ASN A 70 1.27 -6.11 -18.85
C ASN A 70 0.92 -7.59 -19.09
N HIS A 71 0.28 -8.26 -18.14
CA HIS A 71 -0.16 -9.65 -18.32
C HIS A 71 -1.27 -9.79 -19.36
N PHE A 72 -2.26 -8.91 -19.36
CA PHE A 72 -3.34 -8.97 -20.35
C PHE A 72 -2.84 -8.61 -21.76
N ASP A 73 -1.91 -7.66 -21.87
CA ASP A 73 -1.28 -7.30 -23.15
C ASP A 73 -0.41 -8.43 -23.70
N ALA A 74 0.39 -9.07 -22.84
CA ALA A 74 1.18 -10.24 -23.21
C ALA A 74 0.29 -11.42 -23.63
N ASN A 75 -0.78 -11.68 -22.87
CA ASN A 75 -1.76 -12.72 -23.19
C ASN A 75 -2.45 -12.45 -24.53
N SER A 76 -2.83 -11.21 -24.81
CA SER A 76 -3.43 -10.85 -26.10
C SER A 76 -2.45 -11.01 -27.26
N SER A 77 -1.20 -10.58 -27.09
CA SER A 77 -0.13 -10.77 -28.08
C SER A 77 0.09 -12.25 -28.40
N PHE A 78 0.08 -13.09 -27.37
CA PHE A 78 0.19 -14.53 -27.49
C PHE A 78 -1.02 -15.16 -28.19
N ALA A 79 -2.24 -14.75 -27.82
CA ALA A 79 -3.47 -15.19 -28.46
C ALA A 79 -3.49 -14.83 -29.96
N HIS A 80 -3.00 -13.64 -30.31
CA HIS A 80 -2.83 -13.23 -31.70
C HIS A 80 -1.81 -14.08 -32.44
N ALA A 81 -0.63 -14.34 -31.87
CA ALA A 81 0.38 -15.21 -32.47
C ALA A 81 -0.13 -16.64 -32.69
N TRP A 82 -0.92 -17.18 -31.76
CA TRP A 82 -1.58 -18.47 -31.94
C TRP A 82 -2.65 -18.46 -33.02
N SER A 83 -3.38 -17.36 -33.17
CA SER A 83 -4.41 -17.25 -34.22
C SER A 83 -3.84 -17.28 -35.63
N THR A 84 -2.58 -16.87 -35.79
CA THR A 84 -1.84 -16.91 -37.06
C THR A 84 -1.04 -18.20 -37.25
N TRP A 85 -0.81 -18.97 -36.17
CA TRP A 85 -0.10 -20.24 -36.21
C TRP A 85 -1.03 -21.38 -36.67
N GLY A 86 -0.67 -22.06 -37.75
CA GLY A 86 -1.45 -23.19 -38.28
C GLY A 86 -2.74 -22.79 -38.99
N ALA A 87 -2.73 -21.67 -39.73
CA ALA A 87 -3.86 -21.14 -40.50
C ALA A 87 -4.51 -22.16 -41.47
N ASP A 88 -3.81 -23.26 -41.79
CA ASP A 88 -4.29 -24.33 -42.67
C ASP A 88 -5.19 -25.37 -41.96
N ASP A 89 -5.22 -25.41 -40.61
CA ASP A 89 -5.98 -26.41 -39.85
C ASP A 89 -7.36 -25.86 -39.39
N ASN A 90 -8.40 -26.15 -40.19
CA ASN A 90 -9.71 -25.48 -40.16
C ASN A 90 -10.49 -25.56 -38.83
N LYS A 91 -10.21 -26.55 -37.95
CA LYS A 91 -10.89 -26.68 -36.65
C LYS A 91 -10.18 -25.91 -35.53
N ARG A 92 -8.86 -26.03 -35.40
CA ARG A 92 -8.07 -25.33 -34.36
C ARG A 92 -7.97 -23.83 -34.61
N SER A 93 -7.88 -23.41 -35.87
CA SER A 93 -7.85 -21.99 -36.26
C SER A 93 -9.05 -21.19 -35.72
N LYS A 94 -10.24 -21.79 -35.64
CA LYS A 94 -11.44 -21.11 -35.12
C LYS A 94 -11.36 -20.83 -33.62
N VAL A 95 -10.79 -21.74 -32.85
CA VAL A 95 -10.66 -21.59 -31.39
C VAL A 95 -9.62 -20.52 -31.05
N TYR A 96 -8.46 -20.53 -31.72
CA TYR A 96 -7.45 -19.50 -31.52
C TYR A 96 -7.93 -18.10 -31.94
N LYS A 97 -8.69 -18.00 -33.03
CA LYS A 97 -9.34 -16.73 -33.42
C LYS A 97 -10.35 -16.24 -32.37
N LYS A 98 -11.14 -17.15 -31.78
CA LYS A 98 -12.04 -16.79 -30.68
C LYS A 98 -11.27 -16.34 -29.44
N PHE A 99 -10.16 -16.99 -29.10
CA PHE A 99 -9.31 -16.56 -27.99
C PHE A 99 -8.71 -15.18 -28.20
N ALA A 100 -8.17 -14.91 -29.39
CA ALA A 100 -7.63 -13.60 -29.74
C ALA A 100 -8.70 -12.50 -29.60
N LEU A 101 -9.89 -12.72 -30.17
CA LEU A 101 -11.03 -11.80 -30.04
C LEU A 101 -11.49 -11.61 -28.59
N PHE A 102 -11.43 -12.66 -27.77
CA PHE A 102 -11.74 -12.59 -26.35
C PHE A 102 -10.70 -11.78 -25.55
N SER A 103 -9.41 -11.94 -25.88
CA SER A 103 -8.33 -11.28 -25.13
C SER A 103 -8.26 -9.77 -25.35
N LEU A 104 -8.63 -9.32 -26.56
CA LEU A 104 -8.44 -7.96 -27.03
C LEU A 104 -9.15 -6.89 -26.16
N PRO A 105 -10.41 -7.06 -25.70
CA PRO A 105 -11.09 -6.06 -24.89
C PRO A 105 -10.39 -5.70 -23.57
N PHE A 106 -9.56 -6.60 -23.03
CA PHE A 106 -8.91 -6.42 -21.71
C PHE A 106 -7.55 -5.71 -21.79
N THR A 107 -7.05 -5.40 -22.97
CA THR A 107 -5.71 -4.80 -23.15
C THR A 107 -5.68 -3.31 -22.83
N THR A 108 -4.47 -2.77 -22.68
CA THR A 108 -4.23 -1.31 -22.58
C THR A 108 -4.54 -0.57 -23.88
N SER A 109 -4.55 -1.26 -25.03
CA SER A 109 -4.92 -0.66 -26.31
C SER A 109 -6.43 -0.60 -26.55
N SER A 110 -7.23 -1.23 -25.68
CA SER A 110 -8.68 -1.35 -25.83
C SER A 110 -9.44 -0.17 -25.23
N SER A 111 -10.46 0.28 -25.95
CA SER A 111 -11.45 1.27 -25.47
C SER A 111 -12.67 0.63 -24.81
N ALA A 112 -12.71 -0.70 -24.66
CA ALA A 112 -13.82 -1.40 -24.03
C ALA A 112 -13.98 -1.01 -22.56
N SER A 113 -15.20 -1.10 -22.03
CA SER A 113 -15.48 -0.84 -20.60
C SER A 113 -14.72 -1.78 -19.65
N VAL A 114 -14.31 -2.94 -20.15
CA VAL A 114 -13.55 -3.97 -19.43
C VAL A 114 -12.05 -3.89 -19.68
N SER A 115 -11.55 -2.83 -20.33
CA SER A 115 -10.12 -2.67 -20.54
C SER A 115 -9.39 -2.48 -19.22
N THR A 116 -8.12 -2.86 -19.18
CA THR A 116 -7.28 -2.63 -18.01
C THR A 116 -6.98 -1.15 -17.78
N ASN A 117 -7.13 -0.27 -18.80
CA ASN A 117 -7.12 1.18 -18.59
C ASN A 117 -8.33 1.64 -17.78
N LYS A 118 -9.53 1.10 -18.03
CA LYS A 118 -10.72 1.43 -17.24
C LYS A 118 -10.59 0.96 -15.79
N LEU A 119 -9.91 -0.16 -15.56
CA LEU A 119 -9.52 -0.60 -14.22
C LEU A 119 -8.59 0.41 -13.55
N LEU A 120 -7.55 0.86 -14.25
CA LEU A 120 -6.61 1.86 -13.74
C LEU A 120 -7.32 3.18 -13.41
N ASP A 121 -8.16 3.69 -14.31
CA ASP A 121 -8.96 4.92 -14.10
C ASP A 121 -9.77 4.82 -12.81
N GLN A 122 -10.48 3.70 -12.60
CA GLN A 122 -11.28 3.51 -11.39
C GLN A 122 -10.42 3.49 -10.12
N ILE A 123 -9.21 2.95 -10.19
CA ILE A 123 -8.29 2.89 -9.04
C ILE A 123 -7.66 4.25 -8.78
N GLU A 124 -7.26 5.00 -9.82
CA GLU A 124 -6.77 6.36 -9.67
C GLU A 124 -7.83 7.25 -9.00
N ASP A 125 -9.08 7.21 -9.50
CA ASP A 125 -10.16 8.05 -9.00
C ASP A 125 -10.63 7.66 -7.59
N ASN A 126 -10.81 6.35 -7.32
CA ASN A 126 -11.51 5.89 -6.12
C ASN A 126 -10.56 5.42 -5.00
N VAL A 127 -9.28 5.21 -5.28
CA VAL A 127 -8.31 4.66 -4.31
C VAL A 127 -7.12 5.60 -4.16
N LEU A 128 -6.44 5.94 -5.26
CA LEU A 128 -5.20 6.71 -5.20
C LEU A 128 -5.45 8.19 -4.96
N SER A 129 -6.51 8.79 -5.50
CA SER A 129 -6.88 10.19 -5.27
C SER A 129 -7.16 10.49 -3.77
N PRO A 130 -7.96 9.68 -3.04
CA PRO A 130 -8.08 9.82 -1.58
C PRO A 130 -6.74 9.70 -0.83
N LEU A 131 -5.89 8.73 -1.21
CA LEU A 131 -4.57 8.56 -0.61
C LEU A 131 -3.64 9.76 -0.91
N GLN A 132 -3.72 10.33 -2.11
CA GLN A 132 -2.96 11.52 -2.50
C GLN A 132 -3.36 12.73 -1.65
N LYS A 133 -4.67 12.94 -1.43
CA LYS A 133 -5.16 14.00 -0.53
C LYS A 133 -4.69 13.78 0.90
N MET A 134 -4.69 12.55 1.39
CA MET A 134 -4.13 12.23 2.72
C MET A 134 -2.62 12.57 2.77
N TYR A 135 -1.89 12.23 1.72
CA TYR A 135 -0.46 12.52 1.60
C TYR A 135 -0.15 14.03 1.56
N GLU A 136 -1.05 14.85 1.01
CA GLU A 136 -0.93 16.32 1.05
C GLU A 136 -1.02 16.90 2.48
N TYR A 137 -1.80 16.28 3.38
CA TYR A 137 -1.81 16.69 4.80
C TYR A 137 -0.49 16.40 5.50
N TYR A 138 0.22 15.32 5.12
CA TYR A 138 1.58 15.08 5.61
C TYR A 138 2.54 16.19 5.17
N HIS A 139 2.40 16.73 3.95
CA HIS A 139 3.21 17.88 3.53
C HIS A 139 2.96 19.13 4.38
N GLN A 140 1.70 19.39 4.76
CA GLN A 140 1.37 20.51 5.63
C GLN A 140 1.96 20.34 7.04
N ALA A 141 1.77 19.17 7.66
CA ALA A 141 2.35 18.86 8.96
C ALA A 141 3.90 18.90 8.94
N SER A 142 4.53 18.48 7.84
CA SER A 142 5.99 18.60 7.66
C SER A 142 6.45 20.05 7.70
N ASN A 143 5.68 21.00 7.15
CA ASN A 143 6.03 22.42 7.23
C ASN A 143 5.93 22.94 8.68
N THR A 144 4.96 22.47 9.45
CA THR A 144 4.82 22.80 10.88
C THR A 144 5.99 22.25 11.70
N ILE A 145 6.44 21.02 11.44
CA ILE A 145 7.64 20.44 12.07
C ILE A 145 8.88 21.28 11.74
N LEU A 146 9.05 21.68 10.47
CA LEU A 146 10.17 22.53 10.07
C LEU A 146 10.11 23.92 10.70
N LEU A 147 8.91 24.50 10.86
CA LEU A 147 8.73 25.78 11.54
C LEU A 147 9.15 25.66 13.01
N HIS A 148 8.66 24.63 13.70
CA HIS A 148 9.01 24.31 15.09
C HIS A 148 10.53 24.22 15.29
N ASP A 149 11.22 23.46 14.44
CA ASP A 149 12.67 23.27 14.58
C ASP A 149 13.44 24.59 14.29
N ARG A 150 12.94 25.43 13.38
CA ARG A 150 13.58 26.71 13.01
C ARG A 150 13.42 27.80 14.07
N THR A 151 12.25 27.90 14.70
CA THR A 151 11.96 28.98 15.66
C THR A 151 12.45 28.70 17.07
N HIS A 152 12.97 27.50 17.33
CA HIS A 152 13.52 27.12 18.63
C HIS A 152 14.57 28.10 19.16
N VAL A 153 15.52 28.54 18.31
CA VAL A 153 16.58 29.48 18.73
C VAL A 153 16.00 30.80 19.26
N ALA A 154 14.91 31.29 18.67
CA ALA A 154 14.23 32.49 19.16
C ALA A 154 13.58 32.24 20.52
N TYR A 155 12.97 31.07 20.72
CA TYR A 155 12.44 30.64 22.01
C TYR A 155 13.52 30.56 23.09
N GLN A 156 14.70 30.00 22.79
CA GLN A 156 15.82 29.98 23.73
C GLN A 156 16.19 31.40 24.18
N ARG A 157 16.38 32.32 23.23
CA ARG A 157 16.69 33.73 23.51
C ARG A 157 15.60 34.42 24.33
N TYR A 158 14.34 34.12 24.06
CA TYR A 158 13.22 34.63 24.86
C TYR A 158 13.30 34.13 26.31
N THR A 159 13.58 32.84 26.53
CA THR A 159 13.70 32.29 27.89
C THR A 159 14.89 32.86 28.66
N GLU A 160 16.04 33.06 27.99
CA GLU A 160 17.22 33.72 28.58
C GLU A 160 16.91 35.17 28.96
N TRP A 161 16.28 35.93 28.06
CA TRP A 161 15.84 37.30 28.31
C TRP A 161 14.90 37.37 29.52
N ARG A 162 13.93 36.45 29.60
CA ARG A 162 12.95 36.41 30.68
C ARG A 162 13.62 36.22 32.04
N VAL A 163 14.61 35.32 32.14
CA VAL A 163 15.38 35.11 33.38
C VAL A 163 16.12 36.37 33.82
N VAL A 164 16.70 37.11 32.87
CA VAL A 164 17.40 38.38 33.15
C VAL A 164 16.41 39.48 33.55
N ALA A 165 15.28 39.60 32.85
CA ALA A 165 14.26 40.60 33.11
C ALA A 165 13.53 40.38 34.45
N GLU A 166 13.36 39.12 34.89
CA GLU A 166 12.80 38.79 36.21
C GLU A 166 13.80 39.06 37.35
N GLY A 167 15.11 39.06 37.08
CA GLY A 167 16.19 39.28 38.07
C GLY A 167 16.74 40.71 38.15
N SER A 168 16.24 41.64 37.33
CA SER A 168 16.77 43.00 37.17
C SER A 168 15.68 44.07 37.36
N HIS A 169 16.05 45.21 37.95
CA HIS A 169 15.16 46.39 37.98
C HIS A 169 15.11 47.15 36.65
N ASP A 170 16.12 46.97 35.79
CA ASP A 170 16.12 47.44 34.40
C ASP A 170 15.72 46.30 33.49
N GLN A 171 14.58 46.42 32.81
CA GLN A 171 14.13 45.43 31.82
C GLN A 171 14.79 45.73 30.47
N PRO A 172 15.69 44.87 29.97
CA PRO A 172 16.23 45.03 28.62
C PRO A 172 15.10 44.90 27.59
N GLU A 173 15.14 45.67 26.50
CA GLU A 173 14.17 45.52 25.41
C GLU A 173 14.42 44.21 24.65
N LEU A 174 13.36 43.43 24.40
CA LEU A 174 13.41 42.26 23.53
C LEU A 174 12.97 42.66 22.11
N PRO A 175 13.74 42.33 21.05
CA PRO A 175 13.30 42.58 19.68
C PRO A 175 11.95 41.91 19.40
N ALA A 176 11.03 42.64 18.76
CA ALA A 176 9.68 42.14 18.46
C ALA A 176 9.70 40.84 17.62
N GLU A 177 10.67 40.69 16.73
CA GLU A 177 10.88 39.49 15.91
C GLU A 177 11.17 38.25 16.77
N VAL A 178 12.00 38.39 17.82
CA VAL A 178 12.34 37.28 18.72
C VAL A 178 11.11 36.83 19.51
N LEU A 179 10.28 37.79 19.93
CA LEU A 179 9.02 37.48 20.62
C LEU A 179 8.06 36.74 19.69
N ALA A 180 7.86 37.24 18.46
CA ALA A 180 6.97 36.62 17.49
C ALA A 180 7.39 35.19 17.12
N ASP A 181 8.69 34.95 16.92
CA ASP A 181 9.21 33.62 16.61
C ASP A 181 9.14 32.66 17.81
N ALA A 182 9.37 33.17 19.04
CA ALA A 182 9.19 32.38 20.26
C ALA A 182 7.73 31.95 20.48
N ASP A 183 6.77 32.83 20.18
CA ASP A 183 5.35 32.50 20.19
C ASP A 183 5.00 31.46 19.10
N ALA A 184 5.57 31.61 17.90
CA ALA A 184 5.40 30.63 16.82
C ALA A 184 5.98 29.26 17.17
N PHE A 185 7.10 29.19 17.89
CA PHE A 185 7.65 27.95 18.43
C PHE A 185 6.63 27.25 19.35
N MET A 186 6.12 27.96 20.36
CA MET A 186 5.17 27.39 21.32
C MET A 186 3.85 26.99 20.66
N LEU A 187 3.37 27.77 19.70
CA LEU A 187 2.17 27.45 18.93
C LEU A 187 2.37 26.17 18.11
N SER A 188 3.44 26.09 17.32
CA SER A 188 3.74 24.91 16.50
C SER A 188 3.98 23.66 17.36
N HIS A 189 4.66 23.80 18.50
CA HIS A 189 4.86 22.71 19.46
C HIS A 189 3.53 22.10 19.92
N ASN A 190 2.60 22.94 20.38
CA ASN A 190 1.29 22.49 20.84
C ASN A 190 0.42 21.94 19.70
N LEU A 191 0.44 22.59 18.53
CA LEU A 191 -0.29 22.11 17.35
C LEU A 191 0.16 20.71 16.95
N LEU A 192 1.47 20.45 16.88
CA LEU A 192 1.98 19.14 16.50
C LEU A 192 1.53 18.03 17.47
N LYS A 193 1.50 18.30 18.77
CA LYS A 193 1.02 17.34 19.78
C LYS A 193 -0.46 16.99 19.62
N ILE A 194 -1.27 17.90 19.08
CA ILE A 194 -2.71 17.69 18.87
C ILE A 194 -2.96 17.09 17.48
N GLU A 195 -2.38 17.66 16.44
CA GLU A 195 -2.69 17.35 15.04
C GLU A 195 -2.05 16.04 14.56
N LEU A 196 -0.85 15.68 15.03
CA LEU A 196 -0.18 14.45 14.58
C LEU A 196 -0.97 13.18 14.95
N PRO A 197 -1.47 13.00 16.19
CA PRO A 197 -2.34 11.87 16.51
C PRO A 197 -3.61 11.80 15.65
N GLU A 198 -4.26 12.95 15.41
CA GLU A 198 -5.46 13.02 14.56
C GLU A 198 -5.15 12.66 13.11
N LEU A 199 -4.02 13.12 12.58
CA LEU A 199 -3.52 12.76 11.27
C LEU A 199 -3.27 11.26 11.17
N PHE A 200 -2.66 10.64 12.19
CA PHE A 200 -2.40 9.20 12.19
C PHE A 200 -3.67 8.36 12.19
N SER A 201 -4.64 8.70 13.05
CA SER A 201 -5.94 8.04 13.09
C SER A 201 -6.72 8.20 11.78
N SER A 202 -6.65 9.38 11.16
CA SER A 202 -7.29 9.63 9.87
C SER A 202 -6.60 8.89 8.73
N THR A 203 -5.27 8.76 8.78
CA THR A 203 -4.48 8.00 7.81
C THR A 203 -4.91 6.54 7.79
N GLU A 204 -5.02 5.90 8.96
CA GLU A 204 -5.42 4.49 9.07
C GLU A 204 -6.81 4.27 8.45
N ARG A 205 -7.80 5.11 8.80
CA ARG A 205 -9.15 5.03 8.24
C ARG A 205 -9.19 5.18 6.72
N VAL A 206 -8.39 6.10 6.16
CA VAL A 206 -8.32 6.29 4.70
C VAL A 206 -7.63 5.12 4.02
N ILE A 207 -6.54 4.60 4.60
CA ILE A 207 -5.87 3.40 4.08
C ILE A 207 -6.84 2.21 4.03
N ASP A 208 -7.55 1.94 5.13
CA ASP A 208 -8.49 0.82 5.21
C ASP A 208 -9.60 0.94 4.17
N ALA A 209 -10.23 2.11 4.08
CA ALA A 209 -11.27 2.37 3.08
C ALA A 209 -10.76 2.21 1.64
N SER A 210 -9.56 2.73 1.36
CA SER A 210 -8.90 2.62 0.06
C SER A 210 -8.56 1.17 -0.30
N LEU A 211 -8.06 0.37 0.64
CA LEU A 211 -7.74 -1.04 0.40
C LEU A 211 -9.01 -1.87 0.15
N VAL A 212 -10.07 -1.67 0.94
CA VAL A 212 -11.37 -2.32 0.71
C VAL A 212 -11.90 -1.96 -0.68
N ARG A 213 -11.82 -0.69 -1.06
CA ARG A 213 -12.27 -0.22 -2.37
C ARG A 213 -11.43 -0.81 -3.50
N PHE A 214 -10.11 -0.87 -3.35
CA PHE A 214 -9.19 -1.49 -4.30
C PHE A 214 -9.54 -2.95 -4.57
N ILE A 215 -9.72 -3.74 -3.51
CA ILE A 215 -10.08 -5.16 -3.61
C ILE A 215 -11.44 -5.32 -4.28
N SER A 216 -12.44 -4.49 -3.93
CA SER A 216 -13.76 -4.56 -4.55
C SER A 216 -13.71 -4.28 -6.06
N ILE A 217 -13.00 -3.23 -6.47
CA ILE A 217 -12.86 -2.86 -7.88
C ILE A 217 -12.18 -4.00 -8.65
N GLN A 218 -11.07 -4.53 -8.15
CA GLN A 218 -10.36 -5.64 -8.78
C GLN A 218 -11.24 -6.89 -8.88
N ARG A 219 -11.92 -7.27 -7.79
CA ARG A 219 -12.84 -8.42 -7.77
C ARG A 219 -13.91 -8.29 -8.84
N ASP A 220 -14.56 -7.13 -8.92
CA ASP A 220 -15.67 -6.91 -9.84
C ASP A 220 -15.19 -6.92 -11.30
N TRP A 221 -14.04 -6.31 -11.58
CA TRP A 221 -13.41 -6.36 -12.91
C TRP A 221 -13.01 -7.78 -13.31
N PHE A 222 -12.35 -8.51 -12.40
CA PHE A 222 -11.94 -9.89 -12.67
C PHE A 222 -13.11 -10.85 -12.83
N ARG A 223 -14.21 -10.65 -12.11
CA ARG A 223 -15.43 -11.45 -12.31
C ARG A 223 -15.93 -11.34 -13.75
N ILE A 224 -15.94 -10.13 -14.30
CA ILE A 224 -16.34 -9.92 -15.70
C ILE A 224 -15.39 -10.65 -16.65
N ALA A 225 -14.08 -10.63 -16.39
CA ALA A 225 -13.10 -11.35 -17.19
C ALA A 225 -13.31 -12.87 -17.15
N VAL A 226 -13.54 -13.44 -15.97
CA VAL A 226 -13.80 -14.89 -15.79
C VAL A 226 -15.11 -15.30 -16.43
N ASP A 227 -16.20 -14.57 -16.17
CA ASP A 227 -17.52 -14.85 -16.77
C ASP A 227 -17.45 -14.79 -18.30
N SER A 228 -16.73 -13.81 -18.85
CA SER A 228 -16.49 -13.68 -20.29
C SER A 228 -15.67 -14.85 -20.84
N THR A 229 -14.65 -15.31 -20.10
CA THR A 229 -13.82 -16.46 -20.48
C THR A 229 -14.65 -17.75 -20.51
N SER A 230 -15.41 -18.00 -19.44
CA SER A 230 -16.29 -19.16 -19.29
C SER A 230 -17.27 -19.25 -20.46
N ASN A 231 -17.89 -18.13 -20.83
CA ASN A 231 -18.82 -18.08 -21.96
C ASN A 231 -18.16 -18.35 -23.32
N VAL A 232 -16.95 -17.81 -23.57
CA VAL A 232 -16.26 -17.99 -24.86
C VAL A 232 -15.77 -19.43 -25.06
N PHE A 233 -15.29 -20.05 -23.99
CA PHE A 233 -14.69 -21.39 -24.04
C PHE A 233 -15.62 -22.52 -23.58
N GLY A 234 -16.83 -22.19 -23.13
CA GLY A 234 -17.77 -23.16 -22.55
C GLY A 234 -17.20 -23.83 -21.30
N LEU A 235 -16.36 -23.13 -20.52
CA LEU A 235 -15.77 -23.66 -19.29
C LEU A 235 -16.77 -23.56 -18.15
N THR A 236 -16.92 -24.62 -17.37
CA THR A 236 -17.68 -24.57 -16.12
C THR A 236 -16.80 -24.09 -14.96
N LEU A 237 -17.40 -23.60 -13.87
CA LEU A 237 -16.65 -23.26 -12.66
C LEU A 237 -15.92 -24.47 -12.05
N ASP A 238 -16.48 -25.67 -12.20
CA ASP A 238 -15.85 -26.91 -11.74
C ASP A 238 -14.62 -27.25 -12.60
N ASP A 239 -14.64 -26.97 -13.92
CA ASP A 239 -13.46 -27.11 -14.78
C ASP A 239 -12.30 -26.20 -14.34
N ILE A 240 -12.61 -25.02 -13.80
CA ILE A 240 -11.61 -24.07 -13.28
C ILE A 240 -11.06 -24.53 -11.93
N ARG A 241 -11.87 -25.22 -11.12
CA ARG A 241 -11.55 -25.62 -9.73
C ARG A 241 -10.88 -26.99 -9.61
N THR A 242 -10.97 -27.86 -10.62
CA THR A 242 -10.56 -29.28 -10.55
C THR A 242 -9.21 -29.60 -11.20
N THR A 243 -8.43 -28.60 -11.59
CA THR A 243 -7.13 -28.73 -12.28
C THR A 243 -5.97 -29.05 -11.34
N THR A 244 -6.05 -30.17 -10.63
CA THR A 244 -4.94 -30.77 -9.88
C THR A 244 -3.97 -31.57 -10.75
N SER A 245 -4.18 -31.64 -12.06
CA SER A 245 -3.30 -32.36 -13.01
C SER A 245 -2.94 -31.55 -14.26
N ASP A 246 -2.89 -30.22 -14.13
CA ASP A 246 -2.42 -29.36 -15.21
C ASP A 246 -0.91 -29.65 -15.48
N PRO A 247 -0.50 -30.02 -16.71
CA PRO A 247 0.90 -30.28 -17.08
C PRO A 247 1.85 -29.10 -16.85
N ILE A 248 1.37 -27.87 -16.92
CA ILE A 248 2.12 -26.64 -16.61
C ILE A 248 2.18 -26.46 -15.09
N VAL A 249 1.10 -26.70 -14.33
CA VAL A 249 1.12 -26.68 -12.86
C VAL A 249 2.06 -27.75 -12.33
N SER A 250 2.01 -28.98 -12.84
CA SER A 250 2.93 -30.06 -12.45
C SER A 250 4.38 -29.81 -12.89
N THR A 251 4.59 -29.11 -14.01
CA THR A 251 5.93 -28.67 -14.42
C THR A 251 6.42 -27.53 -13.53
N PHE A 252 5.57 -26.59 -13.14
CA PHE A 252 5.89 -25.50 -12.24
C PHE A 252 6.13 -26.01 -10.80
N GLU A 253 5.32 -26.94 -10.31
CA GLU A 253 5.49 -27.65 -9.04
C GLU A 253 6.80 -28.44 -9.00
N ARG A 254 7.20 -29.08 -10.11
CA ARG A 254 8.51 -29.75 -10.24
C ARG A 254 9.69 -28.79 -10.11
N HIS A 255 9.53 -27.55 -10.53
CA HIS A 255 10.59 -26.54 -10.54
C HIS A 255 10.50 -25.56 -9.36
N GLN A 256 9.54 -25.74 -8.45
CA GLN A 256 9.38 -24.88 -7.28
C GLN A 256 10.03 -25.43 -6.01
N SER A 257 10.65 -24.52 -5.25
CA SER A 257 11.07 -24.71 -3.86
C SER A 257 9.89 -25.16 -2.99
N ARG A 258 10.18 -26.02 -2.00
CA ARG A 258 9.24 -26.59 -1.02
C ARG A 258 8.33 -25.54 -0.34
N VAL A 259 8.80 -24.29 -0.25
CA VAL A 259 8.08 -23.13 0.30
C VAL A 259 6.92 -22.69 -0.60
N ALA A 260 7.08 -22.74 -1.92
CA ALA A 260 6.06 -22.29 -2.85
C ALA A 260 4.93 -23.32 -3.02
N ARG A 261 5.24 -24.61 -2.87
CA ARG A 261 4.25 -25.70 -2.81
C ARG A 261 3.30 -25.57 -1.59
N ALA A 262 3.85 -25.25 -0.42
CA ALA A 262 3.05 -25.00 0.79
C ALA A 262 2.12 -23.78 0.67
N VAL A 263 2.53 -22.77 -0.10
CA VAL A 263 1.74 -21.56 -0.34
C VAL A 263 0.59 -21.81 -1.31
N VAL A 264 0.73 -22.70 -2.29
CA VAL A 264 -0.33 -23.04 -3.25
C VAL A 264 -1.41 -23.91 -2.58
N ASP A 265 -1.02 -24.94 -1.84
CA ASP A 265 -1.95 -25.84 -1.16
C ASP A 265 -2.77 -25.12 -0.08
N GLU A 266 -2.16 -24.19 0.67
CA GLU A 266 -2.86 -23.37 1.67
C GLU A 266 -3.82 -22.36 1.01
N LYS A 267 -3.44 -21.77 -0.14
CA LYS A 267 -4.23 -20.73 -0.83
C LYS A 267 -5.44 -21.29 -1.60
N LEU A 268 -5.38 -22.51 -2.12
CA LEU A 268 -6.52 -23.19 -2.74
C LEU A 268 -7.58 -23.63 -1.71
N ARG A 269 -7.18 -23.82 -0.45
CA ARG A 269 -8.07 -24.19 0.66
C ARG A 269 -9.00 -23.04 1.04
N ILE A 270 -8.52 -21.79 0.99
CA ILE A 270 -9.28 -20.57 1.33
C ILE A 270 -10.45 -20.33 0.35
N SER A 271 -10.31 -20.70 -0.92
CA SER A 271 -11.38 -20.60 -1.92
C SER A 271 -12.54 -21.59 -1.72
N ASN A 272 -12.39 -22.60 -0.85
CA ASN A 272 -13.39 -23.63 -0.58
C ASN A 272 -14.04 -23.54 0.81
N LEU A 273 -13.65 -22.59 1.66
CA LEU A 273 -14.23 -22.46 2.99
C LEU A 273 -15.52 -21.63 2.95
N LYS A 274 -16.66 -22.32 3.14
CA LYS A 274 -17.88 -21.70 3.65
C LYS A 274 -17.54 -20.97 4.94
N THR A 275 -17.97 -19.72 5.02
CA THR A 275 -17.97 -18.83 6.19
C THR A 275 -18.06 -19.59 7.51
N THR A 276 -16.96 -19.68 8.25
CA THR A 276 -16.95 -19.79 9.72
C THR A 276 -15.66 -19.18 10.27
N HIS A 277 -15.80 -18.55 11.43
CA HIS A 277 -14.87 -17.59 12.04
C HIS A 277 -13.51 -18.16 12.48
N SER A 278 -12.56 -17.20 12.55
CA SER A 278 -11.48 -16.99 13.54
C SER A 278 -10.03 -17.36 13.20
N HIS A 279 -9.19 -16.32 13.33
CA HIS A 279 -7.78 -16.22 13.73
C HIS A 279 -6.72 -17.11 13.06
N ASP A 280 -5.96 -16.54 12.11
CA ASP A 280 -4.62 -15.95 12.32
C ASP A 280 -3.85 -15.79 10.99
N GLY A 281 -3.07 -14.71 10.86
CA GLY A 281 -1.98 -14.57 9.88
C GLY A 281 -2.34 -13.91 8.54
N GLU A 282 -2.33 -12.57 8.51
CA GLU A 282 -2.58 -11.72 7.34
C GLU A 282 -1.67 -12.01 6.14
N LYS A 283 -2.25 -12.41 5.01
CA LYS A 283 -1.69 -12.17 3.68
C LYS A 283 -2.76 -11.60 2.74
N SER A 284 -2.36 -10.56 2.02
CA SER A 284 -3.23 -9.64 1.27
C SER A 284 -4.13 -10.34 0.24
N PRO A 285 -5.43 -9.97 0.15
CA PRO A 285 -6.40 -10.50 -0.82
C PRO A 285 -6.00 -10.36 -2.30
N VAL A 286 -5.05 -9.46 -2.59
CA VAL A 286 -4.57 -9.13 -3.93
C VAL A 286 -3.80 -10.30 -4.58
N ASP A 287 -3.09 -11.11 -3.78
CA ASP A 287 -2.33 -12.26 -4.28
C ASP A 287 -3.24 -13.43 -4.71
N ILE A 288 -4.46 -13.50 -4.18
CA ILE A 288 -5.40 -14.62 -4.39
C ILE A 288 -6.07 -14.49 -5.77
N CYS A 289 -6.43 -13.27 -6.18
CA CYS A 289 -7.02 -13.03 -7.49
C CYS A 289 -6.02 -13.27 -8.64
N PHE A 290 -4.75 -12.91 -8.44
CA PHE A 290 -3.72 -12.98 -9.48
C PHE A 290 -3.36 -14.41 -9.88
N VAL A 291 -3.21 -15.31 -8.88
CA VAL A 291 -2.91 -16.73 -9.13
C VAL A 291 -4.08 -17.43 -9.83
N THR A 292 -5.31 -17.11 -9.42
CA THR A 292 -6.52 -17.69 -10.03
C THR A 292 -6.62 -17.39 -11.52
N ILE A 293 -6.12 -16.24 -11.96
CA ILE A 293 -6.26 -15.78 -13.35
C ILE A 293 -5.15 -16.29 -14.23
N ILE A 294 -3.92 -16.39 -13.72
CA ILE A 294 -2.85 -17.10 -14.42
C ILE A 294 -3.27 -18.55 -14.64
N VAL A 295 -3.88 -19.19 -13.63
CA VAL A 295 -4.43 -20.53 -13.75
C VAL A 295 -5.56 -20.58 -14.80
N ILE A 296 -6.50 -19.62 -14.82
CA ILE A 296 -7.56 -19.57 -15.85
C ILE A 296 -7.01 -19.37 -17.26
N ILE A 297 -6.01 -18.50 -17.44
CA ILE A 297 -5.35 -18.26 -18.74
C ILE A 297 -4.59 -19.51 -19.20
N CYS A 298 -3.90 -20.19 -18.28
CA CYS A 298 -3.19 -21.46 -18.56
C CYS A 298 -4.16 -22.60 -18.91
N ILE A 299 -5.27 -22.73 -18.19
CA ILE A 299 -6.31 -23.76 -18.45
C ILE A 299 -6.98 -23.53 -19.81
N ALA A 300 -7.29 -22.27 -20.14
CA ALA A 300 -7.84 -21.93 -21.45
C ALA A 300 -6.86 -22.22 -22.59
N GLY A 301 -5.55 -22.06 -22.36
CA GLY A 301 -4.49 -22.42 -23.33
C GLY A 301 -4.32 -23.93 -23.53
N GLN A 302 -4.55 -24.75 -22.50
CA GLN A 302 -4.32 -26.21 -22.56
C GLN A 302 -5.44 -27.01 -23.21
N ARG A 303 -6.71 -26.60 -23.09
CA ARG A 303 -7.83 -27.30 -23.77
C ARG A 303 -7.83 -27.17 -25.31
N ILE A 304 -6.85 -26.46 -25.88
CA ILE A 304 -6.68 -26.33 -27.33
C ILE A 304 -5.71 -27.41 -27.90
N HIS A 305 -5.08 -28.21 -27.03
CA HIS A 305 -4.31 -29.40 -27.39
C HIS A 305 -5.14 -30.68 -27.27
#